data_AF-A0A3M1NQ67-F1
#
_entry.id   AF-A0A3M1NQ67-F1
#
_cell.length_a   1.000
_cell.length_b   1.000
_cell.length_c   1.000
_cell.angle_alpha   90.00
_cell.angle_beta   90.00
_cell.angle_gamma   90.00
#
_symmetry.space_group_name_H-M   'P 1'
#
loop_
_entity.id
_entity.type
_entity.pdbx_description
1 polymer ?
#
loop_
_entity_poly.entity_id
_entity_poly.type
_entity_poly.pdbx_seq_one_letter_code
_entity_poly.pdbx_strand_id
1 'polypeptide(L)'
;MTTATSDRGTWSSKIGFILAGAGSAIGLGNIWRFPTTTGQFGGAAFVLVYLISVVFICLAVMMAELSLGRNTQKNPVGVYNALAPKSGWKYLGMLGVLTGWGISSFYSVVAGWTLGYIFKTAAGTFTNMGPDQIATAFTDFISNPFAS
;
A
#
# COMPACT_ATOMS: atom_id res chain seq x y z
N MET A 1 -3.04 36.46 19.34
CA MET A 1 -3.48 35.17 18.76
C MET A 1 -3.11 35.16 17.29
N THR A 2 -2.02 34.50 16.92
CA THR A 2 -1.62 34.30 15.52
C THR A 2 -2.42 33.14 14.94
N THR A 3 -3.40 33.43 14.11
CA THR A 3 -4.09 32.43 13.29
C THR A 3 -3.08 31.88 12.29
N ALA A 4 -2.53 30.69 12.54
CA ALA A 4 -1.77 29.97 11.53
C ALA A 4 -2.71 29.64 10.37
N THR A 5 -2.66 30.43 9.28
CA THR A 5 -3.23 30.06 8.00
C THR A 5 -2.52 28.78 7.57
N SER A 6 -3.19 27.64 7.68
CA SER A 6 -2.66 26.36 7.23
C SER A 6 -2.64 26.36 5.70
N ASP A 7 -1.63 26.99 5.09
CA ASP A 7 -1.40 26.88 3.66
C ASP A 7 -1.14 25.41 3.33
N ARG A 8 -2.10 24.79 2.64
CA ARG A 8 -2.00 23.40 2.21
C ARG A 8 -0.87 23.32 1.18
N GLY A 9 0.10 22.45 1.44
CA GLY A 9 1.20 22.20 0.51
C GLY A 9 0.69 21.81 -0.87
N THR A 10 1.12 22.56 -1.89
CA THR A 10 0.84 22.25 -3.30
C THR A 10 2.03 21.52 -3.90
N TRP A 11 1.76 20.66 -4.89
CA TRP A 11 2.84 19.94 -5.58
C TRP A 11 3.61 20.90 -6.48
N SER A 12 4.91 21.04 -6.24
CA SER A 12 5.80 21.90 -7.03
C SER A 12 5.94 21.44 -8.48
N SER A 13 5.72 20.15 -8.78
CA SER A 13 5.81 19.58 -10.13
C SER A 13 4.75 18.51 -10.41
N LYS A 14 4.24 18.49 -11.66
CA LYS A 14 3.34 17.44 -12.18
C LYS A 14 3.97 16.06 -12.12
N ILE A 15 5.27 15.98 -12.41
CA ILE A 15 6.04 14.73 -12.34
C ILE A 15 6.14 14.26 -10.88
N GLY A 16 6.36 15.18 -9.94
CA GLY A 16 6.37 14.87 -8.50
C GLY A 16 5.04 14.29 -8.03
N PHE A 17 3.91 14.83 -8.49
CA PHE A 17 2.58 14.29 -8.20
C PHE A 17 2.39 12.87 -8.76
N ILE A 18 2.77 12.64 -10.02
CA ILE A 18 2.65 11.32 -10.67
C ILE A 18 3.55 10.29 -9.98
N LEU A 19 4.80 10.65 -9.66
CA LEU A 19 5.74 9.77 -8.97
C LEU A 19 5.27 9.44 -7.55
N ALA A 20 4.73 10.41 -6.79
CA ALA A 20 4.16 10.15 -5.48
C ALA A 20 2.96 9.19 -5.55
N GLY A 21 2.08 9.38 -6.53
CA GLY A 21 0.95 8.47 -6.78
C GLY A 21 1.42 7.06 -7.19
N ALA A 22 2.38 6.97 -8.12
CA ALA A 22 2.95 5.70 -8.56
C ALA A 22 3.65 4.96 -7.41
N GLY A 23 4.43 5.67 -6.59
CA GLY A 23 5.07 5.12 -5.40
C GLY A 23 4.07 4.62 -4.35
N SER A 24 2.92 5.27 -4.21
CA SER A 24 1.84 4.79 -3.33
C SER A 24 1.14 3.53 -3.88
N ALA A 25 1.09 3.36 -5.20
CA ALA A 25 0.45 2.20 -5.84
C ALA A 25 1.39 0.98 -5.95
N ILE A 26 2.69 1.22 -6.06
CA ILE A 26 3.72 0.19 -6.13
C ILE A 26 4.15 -0.17 -4.71
N GLY A 27 3.73 -1.34 -4.21
CA GLY A 27 4.08 -1.80 -2.88
C GLY A 27 4.45 -3.27 -2.82
N LEU A 28 4.79 -3.73 -1.61
CA LEU A 28 5.08 -5.14 -1.32
C LEU A 28 3.99 -6.06 -1.86
N GLY A 29 2.71 -5.70 -1.78
CA GLY A 29 1.60 -6.49 -2.33
C GLY A 29 1.81 -6.97 -3.78
N ASN A 30 2.41 -6.14 -4.64
CA ASN A 30 2.68 -6.52 -6.04
C ASN A 30 3.85 -7.52 -6.17
N ILE A 31 4.73 -7.58 -5.18
CA ILE A 31 5.95 -8.41 -5.20
C ILE A 31 5.68 -9.81 -4.64
N TRP A 32 4.91 -9.94 -3.55
CA TRP A 32 4.69 -11.24 -2.89
C TRP A 32 3.25 -11.75 -2.97
N ARG A 33 2.25 -10.88 -2.79
CA ARG A 33 0.82 -11.28 -2.78
C ARG A 33 0.33 -11.59 -4.19
N PHE A 34 0.75 -10.82 -5.19
CA PHE A 34 0.32 -11.01 -6.57
C PHE A 34 0.80 -12.34 -7.19
N PRO A 35 2.09 -12.72 -7.09
CA PRO A 35 2.54 -14.00 -7.64
C PRO A 35 1.95 -15.21 -6.91
N THR A 36 1.81 -15.15 -5.59
CA THR A 36 1.23 -16.23 -4.78
C THR A 36 -0.23 -16.47 -5.13
N THR A 37 -1.01 -15.40 -5.29
CA THR A 37 -2.43 -15.48 -5.72
C THR A 37 -2.51 -16.00 -7.16
N THR A 38 -1.71 -15.46 -8.07
CA THR A 38 -1.69 -15.88 -9.48
C THR A 38 -1.33 -17.37 -9.62
N GLY A 39 -0.35 -17.86 -8.85
CA GLY A 39 0.04 -19.27 -8.84
C GLY A 39 -1.07 -20.21 -8.36
N GLN A 40 -1.89 -19.78 -7.39
CA GLN A 40 -3.01 -20.57 -6.87
C GLN A 40 -4.24 -20.57 -7.78
N PHE A 41 -4.52 -19.47 -8.46
CA PHE A 41 -5.76 -19.27 -9.23
C PHE A 41 -5.62 -19.53 -10.74
N GLY A 42 -4.69 -20.38 -11.16
CA GLY A 42 -4.58 -20.81 -12.55
C GLY A 42 -3.75 -19.90 -13.46
N GLY A 43 -2.84 -19.10 -12.88
CA GLY A 43 -1.78 -18.42 -13.60
C GLY A 43 -2.30 -17.39 -14.61
N ALA A 44 -2.04 -17.65 -15.90
CA ALA A 44 -2.32 -16.72 -17.00
C ALA A 44 -3.80 -16.32 -17.13
N ALA A 45 -4.73 -17.26 -16.86
CA ALA A 45 -6.17 -16.97 -16.94
C ALA A 45 -6.61 -15.95 -15.87
N PHE A 46 -6.09 -16.09 -14.64
CA PHE A 46 -6.32 -15.13 -13.56
C PHE A 46 -5.71 -13.76 -13.89
N VAL A 47 -4.49 -13.74 -14.44
CA VAL A 47 -3.82 -12.48 -14.84
C VAL A 47 -4.64 -11.72 -15.87
N LEU A 48 -5.22 -12.40 -16.85
CA LEU A 48 -6.03 -11.75 -17.89
C LEU A 48 -7.28 -11.09 -17.30
N VAL A 49 -8.02 -11.79 -16.43
CA VAL A 49 -9.19 -11.23 -15.74
C VAL A 49 -8.79 -10.10 -14.78
N TYR A 50 -7.66 -10.25 -14.09
CA TYR A 50 -7.09 -9.23 -13.22
C TYR A 50 -6.78 -7.95 -14.00
N LEU A 51 -6.11 -8.04 -15.16
CA LEU A 51 -5.79 -6.88 -15.99
C LEU A 51 -7.04 -6.15 -16.50
N ILE A 52 -8.05 -6.91 -16.96
CA ILE A 52 -9.34 -6.33 -17.37
C ILE A 52 -9.98 -5.59 -16.19
N SER A 53 -10.01 -6.21 -15.02
CA SER A 53 -10.58 -5.60 -13.80
C SER A 53 -9.82 -4.34 -13.38
N VAL A 54 -8.49 -4.33 -13.49
CA VAL A 54 -7.67 -3.15 -13.20
C VAL A 54 -7.99 -2.00 -14.15
N VAL A 55 -8.10 -2.27 -15.45
CA VAL A 55 -8.39 -1.21 -16.45
C VAL A 55 -9.79 -0.65 -16.28
N PHE A 56 -10.81 -1.48 -16.03
CA PHE A 56 -12.18 -0.99 -15.95
C PHE A 56 -12.57 -0.48 -14.56
N ILE A 57 -12.20 -1.20 -13.50
CA ILE A 57 -12.65 -0.90 -12.14
C ILE A 57 -11.63 0.02 -11.45
N CYS A 58 -10.36 -0.40 -11.38
CA CYS A 58 -9.36 0.38 -10.63
C CYS A 58 -9.11 1.74 -11.27
N LEU A 59 -9.03 1.83 -12.60
CA LEU A 59 -8.84 3.12 -13.29
C LEU A 59 -10.05 4.05 -13.07
N ALA A 60 -11.28 3.54 -13.16
CA ALA A 60 -12.49 4.34 -12.92
C ALA A 60 -12.55 4.86 -11.48
N VAL A 61 -12.28 3.99 -10.50
CA VAL A 61 -12.24 4.37 -9.07
C VAL A 61 -11.12 5.38 -8.82
N MET A 62 -9.93 5.16 -9.36
CA MET A 62 -8.79 6.09 -9.25
C MET A 62 -9.15 7.47 -9.80
N MET A 63 -9.75 7.55 -10.99
CA MET A 63 -10.20 8.82 -11.56
C MET A 63 -11.26 9.51 -10.70
N ALA A 64 -12.20 8.76 -10.12
CA ALA A 64 -13.21 9.28 -9.22
C ALA A 64 -12.57 9.87 -7.95
N GLU A 65 -11.68 9.14 -7.29
CA GLU A 65 -10.99 9.59 -6.09
C GLU A 65 -10.10 10.81 -6.34
N LEU A 66 -9.34 10.81 -7.44
CA LEU A 66 -8.53 11.96 -7.85
C LEU A 66 -9.39 13.19 -8.16
N SER A 67 -10.52 13.03 -8.84
CA SER A 67 -11.43 14.13 -9.15
C SER A 67 -12.04 14.74 -7.88
N LEU A 68 -12.51 13.90 -6.98
CA LEU A 68 -13.06 14.30 -5.68
C LEU A 68 -12.02 15.02 -4.82
N GLY A 69 -10.80 14.48 -4.74
CA GLY A 69 -9.69 15.09 -4.01
C GLY A 69 -9.23 16.41 -4.60
N ARG A 70 -9.17 16.53 -5.94
CA ARG A 70 -8.80 17.78 -6.62
C ARG A 70 -9.84 18.87 -6.46
N ASN A 71 -11.12 18.54 -6.53
CA ASN A 71 -12.21 19.50 -6.41
C ASN A 71 -12.36 20.04 -4.97
N THR A 72 -12.22 19.17 -3.97
CA THR A 72 -12.46 19.55 -2.58
C THR A 72 -11.21 20.01 -1.83
N GLN A 73 -10.01 19.62 -2.27
CA GLN A 73 -8.73 19.88 -1.59
C GLN A 73 -8.81 19.56 -0.09
N LYS A 74 -9.56 18.51 0.27
CA LYS A 74 -9.83 18.11 1.66
C LYS A 74 -9.45 16.65 1.86
N ASN A 75 -9.25 16.29 3.13
CA ASN A 75 -8.97 14.90 3.52
C ASN A 75 -10.18 14.00 3.17
N PRO A 76 -10.03 12.68 3.02
CA PRO A 76 -11.10 11.77 2.58
C PRO A 76 -12.42 11.95 3.34
N VAL A 77 -12.38 12.09 4.67
CA VAL A 77 -13.56 12.39 5.50
C VAL A 77 -14.13 13.80 5.25
N GLY A 78 -13.24 14.77 5.02
CA GLY A 78 -13.58 16.17 4.72
C GLY A 78 -14.18 16.38 3.32
N VAL A 79 -13.84 15.53 2.35
CA VAL A 79 -14.43 15.52 1.00
C VAL A 79 -15.92 15.21 1.08
N TYR A 80 -16.29 14.12 1.75
CA TYR A 80 -17.69 13.73 1.91
C TYR A 80 -18.48 14.70 2.79
N ASN A 81 -17.85 15.29 3.83
CA ASN A 81 -18.49 16.36 4.61
C ASN A 81 -18.72 17.65 3.81
N ALA A 82 -17.88 17.96 2.82
CA ALA A 82 -18.05 19.15 1.99
C ALA A 82 -19.08 18.95 0.86
N LEU A 83 -19.11 17.76 0.25
CA LEU A 83 -20.01 17.45 -0.87
C LEU A 83 -21.40 17.01 -0.41
N ALA A 84 -21.52 16.33 0.72
CA ALA A 84 -22.78 15.79 1.21
C ALA A 84 -22.89 15.87 2.76
N PRO A 85 -22.94 17.09 3.33
CA PRO A 85 -22.82 17.34 4.78
C PRO A 85 -23.90 16.67 5.65
N LYS A 86 -25.07 16.34 5.09
CA LYS A 86 -26.18 15.68 5.81
C LYS A 86 -26.33 14.19 5.51
N SER A 87 -25.39 13.60 4.79
CA SER A 87 -25.46 12.21 4.35
C SER A 87 -24.56 11.29 5.18
N GLY A 88 -24.86 9.98 5.15
CA GLY A 88 -24.00 8.95 5.73
C GLY A 88 -22.66 8.74 5.01
N TRP A 89 -22.38 9.43 3.89
CA TRP A 89 -21.17 9.23 3.10
C TRP A 89 -19.87 9.58 3.86
N LYS A 90 -19.96 10.34 4.96
CA LYS A 90 -18.82 10.56 5.89
C LYS A 90 -18.25 9.26 6.47
N TYR A 91 -19.10 8.25 6.68
CA TYR A 91 -18.68 6.95 7.20
C TYR A 91 -17.83 6.18 6.20
N LEU A 92 -18.07 6.37 4.89
CA LEU A 92 -17.25 5.76 3.84
C LEU A 92 -15.83 6.32 3.84
N GLY A 93 -15.68 7.64 4.01
CA GLY A 93 -14.37 8.27 4.18
C GLY A 93 -13.65 7.81 5.44
N MET A 94 -14.38 7.63 6.55
CA MET A 94 -13.81 7.12 7.80
C MET A 94 -13.39 5.66 7.70
N LEU A 95 -14.17 4.83 7.01
CA LEU A 95 -13.81 3.45 6.68
C LEU A 95 -12.52 3.40 5.88
N GLY A 96 -12.36 4.23 4.84
CA GLY A 96 -11.12 4.28 4.06
C GLY A 96 -9.88 4.59 4.92
N VAL A 97 -10.00 5.51 5.88
CA VAL A 97 -8.90 5.82 6.82
C VAL A 97 -8.60 4.64 7.74
N LEU A 98 -9.63 4.00 8.29
CA LEU A 98 -9.47 2.82 9.15
C LEU A 98 -8.86 1.64 8.39
N THR A 99 -9.29 1.41 7.15
CA THR A 99 -8.72 0.38 6.27
C THR A 99 -7.26 0.68 5.96
N GLY A 100 -6.91 1.93 5.64
CA GLY A 100 -5.52 2.34 5.43
C GLY A 100 -4.64 2.10 6.67
N TRP A 101 -5.16 2.41 7.86
CA TRP A 101 -4.46 2.14 9.12
C TRP A 101 -4.28 0.64 9.37
N GLY A 102 -5.32 -0.17 9.18
CA GLY A 102 -5.24 -1.63 9.31
C GLY A 102 -4.27 -2.26 8.31
N ILE A 103 -4.26 -1.76 7.08
CA ILE A 103 -3.29 -2.19 6.05
C ILE A 103 -1.87 -1.85 6.49
N SER A 104 -1.64 -0.62 6.97
CA SER A 104 -0.31 -0.21 7.42
C SER A 104 0.24 -1.09 8.54
N SER A 105 -0.60 -1.56 9.46
CA SER A 105 -0.17 -2.43 10.57
C SER A 105 0.48 -3.73 10.07
N PHE A 106 -0.15 -4.43 9.13
CA PHE A 106 0.44 -5.66 8.59
C PHE A 106 1.63 -5.37 7.67
N TYR A 107 1.58 -4.27 6.90
CA TYR A 107 2.69 -3.87 6.03
C TYR A 107 3.97 -3.58 6.81
N SER A 108 3.87 -3.00 8.02
CA SER A 108 5.02 -2.76 8.90
C SER A 108 5.71 -4.05 9.32
N VAL A 109 4.96 -5.13 9.57
CA VAL A 109 5.53 -6.45 9.93
C VAL A 109 6.31 -7.03 8.75
N VAL A 110 5.73 -7.00 7.54
CA VAL A 110 6.38 -7.51 6.32
C VAL A 110 7.62 -6.67 5.96
N ALA A 111 7.55 -5.34 6.15
CA ALA A 111 8.69 -4.45 5.98
C ALA A 111 9.81 -4.77 6.98
N GLY A 112 9.46 -5.08 8.24
CA GLY A 112 10.40 -5.53 9.26
C GLY A 112 11.12 -6.82 8.85
N TRP A 113 10.41 -7.79 8.28
CA TRP A 113 11.05 -9.00 7.78
C TRP A 113 12.02 -8.72 6.62
N THR A 114 11.62 -7.84 5.71
CA THR A 114 12.45 -7.44 4.56
C THR A 114 13.73 -6.76 5.03
N LEU A 115 13.64 -5.85 6.00
CA LEU A 115 14.81 -5.19 6.61
C LEU A 115 15.73 -6.19 7.30
N GLY A 116 15.18 -7.12 8.09
CA GLY A 116 15.97 -8.19 8.72
C GLY A 116 16.73 -9.03 7.70
N TYR A 117 16.10 -9.36 6.58
CA TYR A 117 16.75 -10.04 5.46
C TYR A 117 17.87 -9.23 4.81
N ILE A 118 17.68 -7.92 4.63
CA ILE A 118 18.72 -7.03 4.10
C ILE A 118 19.96 -7.04 5.01
N PHE A 119 19.76 -6.92 6.33
CA PHE A 119 20.87 -6.94 7.29
C PHE A 119 21.58 -8.30 7.33
N LYS A 120 20.83 -9.42 7.36
CA LYS A 120 21.42 -10.79 7.34
C LYS A 120 22.14 -11.11 6.03
N THR A 121 21.65 -10.57 4.91
CA THR A 121 22.31 -10.70 3.60
C THR A 121 23.58 -9.84 3.55
N ALA A 122 23.53 -8.61 4.04
CA ALA A 122 24.69 -7.73 4.11
C ALA A 122 25.78 -8.26 5.08
N ALA A 123 25.36 -8.94 6.15
CA ALA A 123 26.27 -9.63 7.09
C ALA A 123 26.86 -10.93 6.54
N GLY A 124 26.49 -11.36 5.33
CA GLY A 124 27.03 -12.57 4.69
C GLY A 124 26.52 -13.88 5.28
N THR A 125 25.45 -13.87 6.07
CA THR A 125 24.92 -15.05 6.78
C THR A 125 24.41 -16.13 5.81
N PHE A 126 23.95 -15.73 4.62
CA PHE A 126 23.40 -16.65 3.60
C PHE A 126 24.45 -17.18 2.59
N THR A 127 25.71 -16.74 2.66
CA THR A 127 26.73 -17.04 1.63
C THR A 127 27.14 -18.52 1.58
N ASN A 128 26.85 -19.30 2.64
CA ASN A 128 27.18 -20.74 2.74
C ASN A 128 25.97 -21.62 3.12
N MET A 129 24.74 -21.13 2.92
CA MET A 129 23.51 -21.87 3.27
C MET A 129 22.83 -22.46 2.05
N GLY A 130 22.42 -23.73 2.14
CA GLY A 130 21.60 -24.39 1.11
C GLY A 130 20.14 -23.91 1.11
N PRO A 131 19.35 -24.18 0.04
CA PRO A 131 17.96 -23.74 -0.09
C PRO A 131 17.07 -24.13 1.10
N ASP A 132 17.25 -25.35 1.61
CA ASP A 132 16.48 -25.86 2.75
C ASP A 132 16.84 -25.14 4.06
N GLN A 133 18.11 -24.79 4.25
CA GLN A 133 18.58 -24.04 5.42
C GLN A 133 18.07 -22.60 5.43
N ILE A 134 17.91 -21.99 4.25
CA ILE A 134 17.31 -20.66 4.11
C ILE A 134 15.81 -20.69 4.45
N ALA A 135 15.10 -21.75 4.06
CA ALA A 135 13.69 -21.93 4.39
C ALA A 135 13.47 -22.16 5.91
N THR A 136 14.34 -22.94 6.56
CA THR A 136 14.32 -23.09 8.02
C THR A 136 14.67 -21.77 8.72
N ALA A 137 15.70 -21.06 8.28
CA ALA A 137 16.06 -19.76 8.84
C ALA A 137 14.93 -18.71 8.70
N PHE A 138 14.16 -18.75 7.60
CA PHE A 138 12.95 -17.93 7.44
C PHE A 138 11.90 -18.30 8.47
N THR A 139 11.63 -19.60 8.62
CA THR A 139 10.59 -20.13 9.53
C THR A 139 10.92 -19.82 10.99
N ASP A 140 12.18 -19.92 11.39
CA ASP A 140 12.66 -19.56 12.73
C ASP A 140 12.58 -18.04 12.96
N PHE A 141 12.87 -17.24 11.94
CA PHE A 141 12.81 -15.78 12.03
C PHE A 141 11.37 -15.23 12.12
N ILE A 142 10.41 -15.84 11.42
CA ILE A 142 9.00 -15.41 11.52
C ILE A 142 8.30 -15.94 12.78
N SER A 143 8.82 -17.02 13.38
CA SER A 143 8.23 -17.65 14.58
C SER A 143 8.79 -17.09 15.89
N ASN A 144 9.98 -16.48 15.86
CA ASN A 144 10.69 -16.08 17.06
C ASN A 144 10.94 -14.55 17.12
N PRO A 145 10.18 -13.79 17.95
CA PRO A 145 10.28 -12.32 17.98
C PRO A 145 11.60 -11.75 18.55
N PHE A 146 12.48 -12.59 19.11
CA PHE A 146 13.73 -12.18 19.76
C PHE A 146 15.01 -12.81 19.17
N ALA A 147 14.91 -13.71 18.19
CA ALA A 147 16.08 -14.32 17.58
C ALA A 147 16.64 -13.41 16.47
N SER A 148 17.73 -12.72 16.80
CA SER A 148 18.48 -11.81 15.93
C SER A 148 19.00 -12.53 14.69
#